data_AF-A0A2T0XL95-F1
#
_entry.id   AF-A0A2T0XL95-F1
#
_cell.length_a   1.000
_cell.length_b   1.000
_cell.length_c   1.000
_cell.angle_alpha   90.00
_cell.angle_beta   90.00
_cell.angle_gamma   90.00
#
_symmetry.space_group_name_H-M   'P 1'
#
loop_
_entity.id
_entity.type
_entity.pdbx_description
1 polymer ?
#
loop_
_entity_poly.entity_id
_entity_poly.type
_entity_poly.pdbx_seq_one_letter_code
_entity_poly.pdbx_strand_id
1 'polypeptide(L)'
;MSFKLNYQARLNLIATLCLVAIIGVGGYAAYLTRLNADLLKFNHQVDIAPAVLISDLISRSAESASLLQTASENANLSATDGSASIQASHLKQAGNLIARLQKNIETTKGLLAQLEQALRDPDLKAKAERLNKQYADITSAQTLPVAAELVSDSNTGAVNQLNRALKQQDQHLQQAKELQRQIIDSLKISQLEIDQDSQRNIALAICLASIITIVIAVFLLMSRLLTVYRGKLESAARTKNLDPNPARARPVPQEPPTAEPSVIVSHPEIVQQLYSKMNGSIKLVSTVNIELMELNQEQKSLTKKVLEGLPQLKRALTDATSQVTLTHEFGATVSGVAGSSDASLTDIQSLLAQITDDARKMDALTSTIDAISLQSDMLAFNATLEAAKAGEFGLAFSVIASEVRLLAQKCIVATQDLRALIHDISHRSNAHVENLNETQTSLSRLNELSTQFVTQVSSQLDSKQDELATLEFAEQAYKRIEHSIDKQLQLFKDINGALGLGDATPVETLTKSASVAELPVRENSQPPTALAANHEKPAASPSGKTDSDWALF
;
A
#
# COMPACT_ATOMS: atom_id res chain seq x y z
N MET A 1 -20.21 -59.44 20.27
CA MET A 1 -20.00 -58.05 20.76
C MET A 1 -18.68 -57.43 20.27
N SER A 2 -17.78 -58.20 19.64
CA SER A 2 -16.42 -57.77 19.22
C SER A 2 -16.32 -56.98 17.90
N PHE A 3 -17.41 -56.85 17.12
CA PHE A 3 -17.36 -56.14 15.82
C PHE A 3 -17.66 -54.63 15.90
N LYS A 4 -18.36 -54.14 16.96
CA LYS A 4 -18.71 -52.72 17.13
C LYS A 4 -17.51 -51.85 17.52
N LEU A 5 -16.52 -52.39 18.25
CA LEU A 5 -15.33 -51.65 18.68
C LEU A 5 -14.41 -51.26 17.51
N ASN A 6 -14.35 -52.07 16.45
CA ASN A 6 -13.45 -51.85 15.32
C ASN A 6 -13.93 -50.75 14.36
N TYR A 7 -15.23 -50.46 14.34
CA TYR A 7 -15.81 -49.47 13.45
C TYR A 7 -15.62 -48.03 13.96
N GLN A 8 -15.83 -47.79 15.26
CA GLN A 8 -15.59 -46.46 15.86
C GLN A 8 -14.10 -46.10 15.82
N ALA A 9 -13.21 -47.06 16.08
CA ALA A 9 -11.76 -46.84 15.98
C ALA A 9 -11.35 -46.46 14.54
N ARG A 10 -11.89 -47.14 13.52
CA ARG A 10 -11.66 -46.80 12.11
C ARG A 10 -12.25 -45.45 11.72
N LEU A 11 -13.42 -45.10 12.22
CA LEU A 11 -14.06 -43.81 11.96
C LEU A 11 -13.24 -42.65 12.57
N ASN A 12 -12.75 -42.83 13.80
CA ASN A 12 -11.90 -41.84 14.47
C ASN A 12 -10.52 -41.72 13.80
N LEU A 13 -9.95 -42.83 13.32
CA LEU A 13 -8.68 -42.83 12.58
C LEU A 13 -8.81 -42.13 11.22
N ILE A 14 -9.95 -42.29 10.54
CA ILE A 14 -10.22 -41.58 9.28
C ILE A 14 -10.50 -40.10 9.56
N ALA A 15 -11.27 -39.77 10.60
CA ALA A 15 -11.54 -38.38 10.98
C ALA A 15 -10.27 -37.61 11.36
N THR A 16 -9.34 -38.27 12.07
CA THR A 16 -8.03 -37.69 12.41
C THR A 16 -7.14 -37.51 11.19
N LEU A 17 -7.10 -38.49 10.26
CA LEU A 17 -6.40 -38.33 8.98
C LEU A 17 -6.97 -37.18 8.13
N CYS A 18 -8.29 -37.01 8.10
CA CYS A 18 -8.93 -35.89 7.42
C CYS A 18 -8.59 -34.54 8.08
N LEU A 19 -8.54 -34.47 9.41
CA LEU A 19 -8.17 -33.25 10.13
C LEU A 19 -6.70 -32.87 9.89
N VAL A 20 -5.80 -33.86 9.85
CA VAL A 20 -4.40 -33.65 9.47
C VAL A 20 -4.27 -33.17 8.03
N ALA A 21 -5.06 -33.72 7.10
CA ALA A 21 -5.09 -33.26 5.71
C ALA A 21 -5.61 -31.81 5.58
N ILE A 22 -6.64 -31.42 6.36
CA ILE A 22 -7.16 -30.04 6.39
C ILE A 22 -6.10 -29.07 6.91
N ILE A 23 -5.40 -29.42 7.98
CA ILE A 23 -4.32 -28.59 8.53
C ILE A 23 -3.15 -28.51 7.54
N GLY A 24 -2.81 -29.61 6.86
CA GLY A 24 -1.77 -29.64 5.84
C GLY A 24 -2.10 -28.77 4.62
N VAL A 25 -3.33 -28.85 4.10
CA VAL A 25 -3.78 -28.04 2.96
C VAL A 25 -3.94 -26.57 3.35
N GLY A 26 -4.50 -26.28 4.53
CA GLY A 26 -4.62 -24.91 5.05
C GLY A 26 -3.25 -24.28 5.33
N GLY A 27 -2.31 -25.06 5.90
CA GLY A 27 -0.93 -24.65 6.11
C GLY A 27 -0.16 -24.43 4.80
N TYR A 28 -0.37 -25.28 3.79
CA TYR A 28 0.23 -25.12 2.47
C TYR A 28 -0.37 -23.92 1.71
N ALA A 29 -1.67 -23.69 1.82
CA ALA A 29 -2.34 -22.50 1.27
C ALA A 29 -1.88 -21.21 1.96
N ALA A 30 -1.76 -21.21 3.29
CA ALA A 30 -1.21 -20.09 4.07
C ALA A 30 0.29 -19.85 3.78
N TYR A 31 1.04 -20.93 3.54
CA TYR A 31 2.44 -20.85 3.11
C TYR A 31 2.55 -20.25 1.72
N LEU A 32 1.69 -20.66 0.77
CA LEU A 32 1.66 -20.10 -0.57
C LEU A 32 1.20 -18.64 -0.58
N THR A 33 0.16 -18.26 0.18
CA THR A 33 -0.24 -16.85 0.28
C THR A 33 0.81 -15.99 0.97
N ARG A 34 1.53 -16.54 1.96
CA ARG A 34 2.65 -15.84 2.61
C ARG A 34 3.86 -15.72 1.69
N LEU A 35 4.22 -16.77 0.96
CA LEU A 35 5.29 -16.73 -0.05
C LEU A 35 4.95 -15.74 -1.17
N ASN A 36 3.68 -15.68 -1.57
CA ASN A 36 3.20 -14.74 -2.60
C ASN A 36 3.13 -13.31 -2.05
N ALA A 37 2.73 -13.11 -0.79
CA ALA A 37 2.77 -11.80 -0.12
C ALA A 37 4.21 -11.31 0.11
N ASP A 38 5.14 -12.22 0.43
CA ASP A 38 6.55 -11.91 0.55
C ASP A 38 7.18 -11.63 -0.83
N LEU A 39 6.79 -12.35 -1.89
CA LEU A 39 7.16 -12.04 -3.29
C LEU A 39 6.60 -10.69 -3.76
N LEU A 40 5.35 -10.37 -3.43
CA LEU A 40 4.72 -9.07 -3.71
C LEU A 40 5.42 -7.93 -2.96
N LYS A 41 5.75 -8.12 -1.66
CA LYS A 41 6.54 -7.16 -0.88
C LYS A 41 7.98 -7.03 -1.38
N PHE A 42 8.56 -8.10 -1.90
CA PHE A 42 9.93 -8.12 -2.41
C PHE A 42 10.06 -7.46 -3.80
N ASN A 43 8.98 -7.46 -4.60
CA ASN A 43 9.00 -6.92 -5.97
C ASN A 43 8.40 -5.50 -6.10
N HIS A 44 7.69 -5.00 -5.09
CA HIS A 44 7.16 -3.62 -5.05
C HIS A 44 8.22 -2.55 -4.71
N GLN A 45 9.51 -2.91 -4.66
CA GLN A 45 10.61 -2.01 -4.28
C GLN A 45 11.10 -1.06 -5.38
N VAL A 46 10.66 -1.19 -6.63
CA VAL A 46 11.01 -0.22 -7.66
C VAL A 46 9.94 0.87 -7.68
N ASP A 47 10.14 1.88 -6.83
CA ASP A 47 9.40 3.13 -6.92
C ASP A 47 9.60 3.71 -8.34
N ILE A 48 8.50 3.87 -9.09
CA ILE A 48 8.53 4.39 -10.46
C ILE A 48 8.71 5.91 -10.43
N ALA A 49 8.52 6.58 -9.28
CA ALA A 49 8.67 8.01 -9.11
C ALA A 49 10.00 8.55 -9.66
N PRO A 50 11.19 7.96 -9.34
CA PRO A 50 12.44 8.38 -9.95
C PRO A 50 12.46 8.21 -11.47
N ALA A 51 11.89 7.14 -12.04
CA ALA A 51 11.83 6.96 -13.50
C ALA A 51 10.93 7.99 -14.20
N VAL A 52 9.80 8.37 -13.57
CA VAL A 52 8.90 9.42 -14.06
C VAL A 52 9.54 10.80 -13.93
N LEU A 53 10.23 11.08 -12.81
CA LEU A 53 10.92 12.34 -12.58
C LEU A 53 12.09 12.53 -13.56
N ILE A 54 12.84 11.45 -13.84
CA ILE A 54 13.85 11.42 -14.90
C ILE A 54 13.20 11.74 -16.25
N SER A 55 11.99 11.24 -16.53
CA SER A 55 11.24 11.56 -17.76
C SER A 55 10.96 13.04 -17.95
N ASP A 56 10.48 13.70 -16.91
CA ASP A 56 10.18 15.13 -16.92
C ASP A 56 11.46 15.94 -17.09
N LEU A 57 12.53 15.58 -16.35
CA LEU A 57 13.81 16.28 -16.44
C LEU A 57 14.50 16.12 -17.79
N ILE A 58 14.48 14.92 -18.39
CA ILE A 58 14.99 14.70 -19.75
C ILE A 58 14.19 15.57 -20.73
N SER A 59 12.86 15.58 -20.64
CA SER A 59 12.02 16.40 -21.52
C SER A 59 12.30 17.90 -21.39
N ARG A 60 12.43 18.41 -20.16
CA ARG A 60 12.80 19.82 -19.89
C ARG A 60 14.20 20.17 -20.35
N SER A 61 15.13 19.22 -20.30
CA SER A 61 16.49 19.43 -20.83
C SER A 61 16.50 19.49 -22.37
N ALA A 62 15.65 18.70 -23.04
CA ALA A 62 15.43 18.77 -24.50
C ALA A 62 14.89 20.14 -24.92
N GLU A 63 13.86 20.60 -24.22
CA GLU A 63 13.24 21.89 -24.46
C GLU A 63 14.23 23.04 -24.25
N SER A 64 15.00 22.98 -23.16
CA SER A 64 16.04 23.98 -22.88
C SER A 64 17.13 24.02 -23.95
N ALA A 65 17.53 22.85 -24.48
CA ALA A 65 18.50 22.76 -25.56
C ALA A 65 17.96 23.34 -26.89
N SER A 66 16.70 23.04 -27.22
CA SER A 66 16.04 23.60 -28.41
C SER A 66 15.91 25.12 -28.33
N LEU A 67 15.46 25.66 -27.19
CA LEU A 67 15.36 27.11 -26.99
C LEU A 67 16.72 27.80 -27.04
N LEU A 68 17.75 27.15 -26.53
CA LEU A 68 19.12 27.65 -26.59
C LEU A 68 19.63 27.71 -28.03
N GLN A 69 19.33 26.70 -28.84
CA GLN A 69 19.67 26.69 -30.26
C GLN A 69 19.01 27.87 -30.98
N THR A 70 17.71 28.10 -30.76
CA THR A 70 17.00 29.25 -31.35
C THR A 70 17.60 30.59 -30.89
N ALA A 71 17.93 30.72 -29.61
CA ALA A 71 18.56 31.93 -29.08
C ALA A 71 19.96 32.17 -29.70
N SER A 72 20.72 31.11 -29.93
CA SER A 72 22.05 31.17 -30.57
C SER A 72 21.95 31.51 -32.06
N GLU A 73 20.98 30.94 -32.78
CA GLU A 73 20.70 31.28 -34.18
C GLU A 73 20.28 32.74 -34.35
N ASN A 74 19.40 33.24 -33.47
CA ASN A 74 18.98 34.64 -33.45
C ASN A 74 20.15 35.59 -33.12
N ALA A 75 21.01 35.22 -32.17
CA ALA A 75 22.21 35.99 -31.87
C ALA A 75 23.16 36.09 -33.08
N ASN A 76 23.24 35.02 -33.90
CA ASN A 76 24.04 35.02 -35.12
C ASN A 76 23.47 35.95 -36.19
N LEU A 77 22.15 35.92 -36.37
CA LEU A 77 21.43 36.79 -37.32
C LEU A 77 21.58 38.26 -36.96
N SER A 78 21.40 38.61 -35.67
CA SER A 78 21.55 39.99 -35.19
C SER A 78 22.99 40.52 -35.30
N ALA A 79 24.00 39.64 -35.28
CA ALA A 79 25.40 39.98 -35.49
C ALA A 79 25.67 40.40 -36.95
N THR A 80 25.03 39.73 -37.92
CA THR A 80 25.09 40.09 -39.35
C THR A 80 24.40 41.43 -39.65
N ASP A 81 23.33 41.77 -38.92
CA ASP A 81 22.56 43.01 -39.13
C ASP A 81 23.12 44.23 -38.37
N GLY A 82 24.22 44.08 -37.61
CA GLY A 82 24.88 45.18 -36.90
C GLY A 82 24.16 45.65 -35.62
N SER A 83 23.20 44.88 -35.10
CA SER A 83 22.36 45.25 -33.96
C SER A 83 22.92 44.75 -32.61
N ALA A 84 23.99 45.40 -32.13
CA ALA A 84 24.72 44.98 -30.93
C ALA A 84 23.87 44.81 -29.65
N SER A 85 22.80 45.60 -29.47
CA SER A 85 21.91 45.49 -28.30
C SER A 85 21.00 44.25 -28.35
N ILE A 86 20.53 43.87 -29.55
CA ILE A 86 19.68 42.70 -29.77
C ILE A 86 20.51 41.43 -29.62
N GLN A 87 21.73 41.44 -30.17
CA GLN A 87 22.70 40.37 -29.98
C GLN A 87 23.03 40.14 -28.50
N ALA A 88 23.29 41.20 -27.73
CA ALA A 88 23.55 41.11 -26.30
C ALA A 88 22.37 40.53 -25.50
N SER A 89 21.13 40.86 -25.89
CA SER A 89 19.91 40.30 -25.28
C SER A 89 19.79 38.79 -25.53
N HIS A 90 19.98 38.35 -26.77
CA HIS A 90 19.95 36.93 -27.12
C HIS A 90 21.08 36.14 -26.45
N LEU A 91 22.27 36.70 -26.33
CA LEU A 91 23.38 36.09 -25.60
C LEU A 91 23.09 35.95 -24.10
N LYS A 92 22.45 36.96 -23.48
CA LYS A 92 22.02 36.88 -22.08
C LYS A 92 20.94 35.81 -21.87
N GLN A 93 19.98 35.72 -22.78
CA GLN A 93 18.95 34.68 -22.77
C GLN A 93 19.57 33.29 -22.91
N ALA A 94 20.56 33.14 -23.80
CA ALA A 94 21.29 31.90 -23.97
C ALA A 94 22.03 31.49 -22.67
N GLY A 95 22.73 32.43 -22.01
CA GLY A 95 23.39 32.17 -20.74
C GLY A 95 22.47 31.63 -19.64
N ASN A 96 21.26 32.18 -19.52
CA ASN A 96 20.26 31.69 -18.55
C ASN A 96 19.77 30.27 -18.89
N LEU A 97 19.56 29.98 -20.17
CA LEU A 97 19.14 28.66 -20.65
C LEU A 97 20.23 27.61 -20.43
N ILE A 98 21.50 27.97 -20.63
CA ILE A 98 22.65 27.12 -20.30
C ILE A 98 22.66 26.75 -18.82
N ALA A 99 22.50 27.72 -17.92
CA ALA A 99 22.48 27.46 -16.48
C ALA A 99 21.32 26.53 -16.06
N ARG A 100 20.15 26.70 -16.67
CA ARG A 100 18.98 25.85 -16.42
C ARG A 100 19.21 24.42 -16.92
N LEU A 101 19.75 24.28 -18.13
CA LEU A 101 20.08 23.01 -18.75
C LEU A 101 21.14 22.25 -17.91
N GLN A 102 22.18 22.94 -17.43
CA GLN A 102 23.17 22.37 -16.51
C GLN A 102 22.53 21.80 -15.23
N LYS A 103 21.68 22.60 -14.57
CA LYS A 103 21.02 22.18 -13.34
C LYS A 103 20.15 20.95 -13.56
N ASN A 104 19.38 20.92 -14.65
CA ASN A 104 18.55 19.76 -14.99
C ASN A 104 19.40 18.52 -15.25
N ILE A 105 20.53 18.67 -15.94
CA ILE A 105 21.43 17.56 -16.25
C ILE A 105 22.01 16.94 -14.97
N GLU A 106 22.54 17.76 -14.07
CA GLU A 106 23.13 17.30 -12.80
C GLU A 106 22.08 16.60 -11.92
N THR A 107 20.86 17.15 -11.88
CA THR A 107 19.74 16.55 -11.13
C THR A 107 19.36 15.18 -11.71
N THR A 108 19.29 15.08 -13.05
CA THR A 108 18.97 13.83 -13.74
C THR A 108 20.01 12.76 -13.46
N LYS A 109 21.30 13.12 -13.47
CA LYS A 109 22.41 12.20 -13.14
C LYS A 109 22.30 11.63 -11.73
N GLY A 110 21.97 12.46 -10.74
CA GLY A 110 21.75 12.02 -9.37
C GLY A 110 20.60 11.01 -9.25
N LEU A 111 19.48 11.28 -9.93
CA LEU A 111 18.33 10.38 -9.95
C LEU A 111 18.60 9.09 -10.72
N LEU A 112 19.39 9.14 -11.80
CA LEU A 112 19.75 7.97 -12.59
C LEU A 112 20.63 7.00 -11.79
N ALA A 113 21.55 7.52 -10.97
CA ALA A 113 22.34 6.71 -10.06
C ALA A 113 21.47 6.02 -9.00
N GLN A 114 20.42 6.69 -8.51
CA GLN A 114 19.44 6.09 -7.59
C GLN A 114 18.61 5.01 -8.28
N LEU A 115 18.15 5.26 -9.52
CA LEU A 115 17.40 4.28 -10.31
C LEU A 115 18.25 3.04 -10.60
N GLU A 116 19.52 3.20 -10.97
CA GLU A 116 20.46 2.11 -11.23
C GLU A 116 20.68 1.23 -9.98
N GLN A 117 20.75 1.83 -8.79
CA GLN A 117 20.85 1.09 -7.53
C GLN A 117 19.55 0.36 -7.14
N ALA A 118 18.40 0.91 -7.52
CA ALA A 118 17.10 0.33 -7.21
C ALA A 118 16.73 -0.84 -8.15
N LEU A 119 17.26 -0.87 -9.38
CA LEU A 119 16.97 -1.88 -10.38
C LEU A 119 17.72 -3.20 -10.09
N ARG A 120 16.96 -4.29 -9.93
CA ARG A 120 17.48 -5.65 -9.71
C ARG A 120 17.47 -6.53 -10.96
N ASP A 121 16.63 -6.21 -11.95
CA ASP A 121 16.57 -6.92 -13.22
C ASP A 121 17.81 -6.58 -14.08
N PRO A 122 18.59 -7.58 -14.53
CA PRO A 122 19.82 -7.37 -15.28
C PRO A 122 19.61 -6.67 -16.64
N ASP A 123 18.48 -6.86 -17.32
CA ASP A 123 18.20 -6.18 -18.60
C ASP A 123 17.86 -4.70 -18.37
N LEU A 124 17.01 -4.43 -17.39
CA LEU A 124 16.66 -3.06 -16.98
C LEU A 124 17.89 -2.30 -16.45
N LYS A 125 18.75 -2.96 -15.67
CA LYS A 125 19.99 -2.38 -15.19
C LYS A 125 20.95 -2.04 -16.32
N ALA A 126 21.11 -2.93 -17.30
CA ALA A 126 21.92 -2.64 -18.49
C ALA A 126 21.37 -1.47 -19.32
N LYS A 127 20.04 -1.32 -19.42
CA LYS A 127 19.40 -0.16 -20.06
C LYS A 127 19.63 1.13 -19.27
N ALA A 128 19.51 1.09 -17.94
CA ALA A 128 19.79 2.23 -17.07
C ALA A 128 21.27 2.65 -17.13
N GLU A 129 22.20 1.70 -17.17
CA GLU A 129 23.64 1.97 -17.36
C GLU A 129 23.92 2.63 -18.72
N ARG A 130 23.27 2.17 -19.80
CA ARG A 130 23.37 2.81 -21.12
C ARG A 130 22.81 4.24 -21.11
N LEU A 131 21.68 4.45 -20.45
CA LEU A 131 21.07 5.76 -20.28
C LEU A 131 22.00 6.70 -19.48
N ASN A 132 22.60 6.20 -18.40
CA ASN A 132 23.56 6.92 -17.57
C ASN A 132 24.80 7.32 -18.36
N LYS A 133 25.33 6.39 -19.17
CA LYS A 133 26.47 6.65 -20.04
C LYS A 133 26.16 7.72 -21.09
N GLN A 134 24.99 7.65 -21.76
CA GLN A 134 24.57 8.69 -22.71
C GLN A 134 24.45 10.07 -22.05
N TYR A 135 23.95 10.11 -20.81
CA TYR A 135 23.84 11.36 -20.05
C TYR A 135 25.21 11.90 -19.58
N ALA A 136 26.16 11.02 -19.28
CA ALA A 136 27.54 11.41 -18.99
C ALA A 136 28.25 11.97 -20.24
N ASP A 137 27.97 11.43 -21.42
CA ASP A 137 28.48 11.93 -22.69
C ASP A 137 27.93 13.34 -23.01
N ILE A 138 26.66 13.61 -22.69
CA ILE A 138 26.06 14.97 -22.75
C ILE A 138 26.80 15.97 -21.85
N THR A 139 27.32 15.50 -20.71
CA THR A 139 28.00 16.34 -19.71
C THR A 139 29.47 16.62 -20.07
N SER A 140 30.13 15.67 -20.74
CA SER A 140 31.54 15.75 -21.12
C SER A 140 31.77 16.37 -22.51
N ALA A 141 30.74 16.47 -23.35
CA ALA A 141 30.82 17.06 -24.68
C ALA A 141 30.52 18.58 -24.68
N GLN A 142 31.58 19.37 -24.48
CA GLN A 142 31.81 20.67 -25.15
C GLN A 142 30.85 21.87 -24.99
N THR A 143 29.66 21.78 -24.39
CA THR A 143 28.75 22.95 -24.31
C THR A 143 29.06 23.92 -23.15
N LEU A 144 29.55 23.41 -22.01
CA LEU A 144 29.86 24.22 -20.82
C LEU A 144 30.97 25.27 -21.04
N PRO A 145 32.14 24.91 -21.60
CA PRO A 145 33.23 25.87 -21.77
C PRO A 145 32.94 26.88 -22.90
N VAL A 146 32.33 26.42 -23.99
CA VAL A 146 32.01 27.24 -25.18
C VAL A 146 30.92 28.27 -24.86
N ALA A 147 29.96 27.91 -24.01
CA ALA A 147 28.96 28.84 -23.48
C ALA A 147 29.55 29.99 -22.65
N ALA A 148 30.61 29.72 -21.87
CA ALA A 148 31.30 30.74 -21.08
C ALA A 148 32.12 31.70 -21.97
N GLU A 149 32.68 31.18 -23.07
CA GLU A 149 33.46 31.94 -24.05
C GLU A 149 32.55 32.80 -24.98
N LEU A 150 31.32 32.37 -25.22
CA LEU A 150 30.31 33.16 -25.96
C LEU A 150 29.88 34.44 -25.25
N VAL A 151 29.93 34.46 -23.91
CA VAL A 151 29.56 35.62 -23.09
C VAL A 151 30.68 36.67 -23.07
N SER A 152 31.93 36.30 -23.36
CA SER A 152 33.07 37.21 -23.25
C SER A 152 33.38 38.01 -24.52
N ASP A 153 33.32 37.43 -25.72
CA ASP A 153 33.93 38.05 -26.91
C ASP A 153 33.02 38.30 -28.13
N SER A 154 31.70 38.00 -28.06
CA SER A 154 30.75 38.25 -29.18
C SER A 154 31.24 37.73 -30.55
N ASN A 155 32.04 36.66 -30.57
CA ASN A 155 32.69 36.18 -31.78
C ASN A 155 31.80 35.17 -32.52
N THR A 156 31.49 35.45 -33.78
CA THR A 156 30.68 34.61 -34.68
C THR A 156 31.22 33.17 -34.79
N GLY A 157 32.52 32.97 -34.57
CA GLY A 157 33.15 31.65 -34.51
C GLY A 157 32.69 30.80 -33.30
N ALA A 158 32.50 31.43 -32.14
CA ALA A 158 32.04 30.75 -30.93
C ALA A 158 30.56 30.35 -31.04
N VAL A 159 29.71 31.20 -31.62
CA VAL A 159 28.30 30.91 -31.92
C VAL A 159 28.17 29.68 -32.82
N ASN A 160 29.00 29.58 -33.86
CA ASN A 160 29.01 28.43 -34.75
C ASN A 160 29.51 27.13 -34.08
N GLN A 161 30.46 27.22 -33.14
CA GLN A 161 30.88 26.06 -32.34
C GLN A 161 29.79 25.62 -31.37
N LEU A 162 29.12 26.56 -30.71
CA LEU A 162 27.98 26.28 -29.83
C LEU A 162 26.85 25.59 -30.61
N ASN A 163 26.47 26.11 -31.78
CA ASN A 163 25.42 25.49 -32.61
C ASN A 163 25.76 24.03 -32.98
N ARG A 164 27.04 23.71 -33.25
CA ARG A 164 27.45 22.32 -33.51
C ARG A 164 27.34 21.44 -32.27
N ALA A 165 27.79 21.95 -31.12
CA ALA A 165 27.74 21.23 -29.86
C ALA A 165 26.29 20.98 -29.41
N LEU A 166 25.40 21.97 -29.60
CA LEU A 166 23.97 21.83 -29.29
C LEU A 166 23.26 20.84 -30.20
N LYS A 167 23.61 20.83 -31.48
CA LYS A 167 23.07 19.83 -32.42
C LYS A 167 23.48 18.41 -32.06
N GLN A 168 24.73 18.21 -31.61
CA GLN A 168 25.17 16.91 -31.09
C GLN A 168 24.45 16.55 -29.79
N GLN A 169 24.29 17.51 -28.89
CA GLN A 169 23.59 17.32 -27.63
C GLN A 169 22.13 16.89 -27.83
N ASP A 170 21.39 17.53 -28.74
CA ASP A 170 20.01 17.18 -29.05
C ASP A 170 19.88 15.71 -29.49
N GLN A 171 20.80 15.22 -30.33
CA GLN A 171 20.82 13.82 -30.75
C GLN A 171 20.97 12.85 -29.57
N HIS A 172 21.88 13.14 -28.64
CA HIS A 172 22.06 12.31 -27.45
C HIS A 172 20.84 12.33 -26.53
N LEU A 173 20.16 13.47 -26.45
CA LEU A 173 19.01 13.67 -25.58
C LEU A 173 17.75 12.97 -26.12
N GLN A 174 17.60 12.91 -27.45
CA GLN A 174 16.60 12.06 -28.12
C GLN A 174 16.85 10.57 -27.89
N GLN A 175 18.11 10.11 -27.97
CA GLN A 175 18.45 8.72 -27.68
C GLN A 175 18.18 8.36 -26.21
N ALA A 176 18.48 9.28 -25.29
CA ALA A 176 18.20 9.11 -23.87
C ALA A 176 16.69 8.99 -23.60
N LYS A 177 15.87 9.83 -24.26
CA LYS A 177 14.41 9.78 -24.17
C LYS A 177 13.85 8.42 -24.61
N GLU A 178 14.40 7.85 -25.68
CA GLU A 178 13.99 6.53 -26.19
C GLU A 178 14.36 5.39 -25.21
N LEU A 179 15.61 5.35 -24.73
CA LEU A 179 16.03 4.36 -23.72
C LEU A 179 15.20 4.44 -22.44
N GLN A 180 14.90 5.66 -22.00
CA GLN A 180 14.11 5.91 -20.81
C GLN A 180 12.64 5.49 -20.99
N ARG A 181 12.06 5.71 -22.18
CA ARG A 181 10.73 5.20 -22.54
C ARG A 181 10.70 3.67 -22.48
N GLN A 182 11.71 3.01 -23.03
CA GLN A 182 11.83 1.56 -22.98
C GLN A 182 11.91 1.03 -21.53
N ILE A 183 12.66 1.71 -20.65
CA ILE A 183 12.73 1.38 -19.21
C ILE A 183 11.33 1.48 -18.57
N ILE A 184 10.61 2.59 -18.76
CA ILE A 184 9.26 2.78 -18.21
C ILE A 184 8.29 1.72 -18.73
N ASP A 185 8.32 1.42 -20.02
CA ASP A 185 7.42 0.44 -20.61
C ASP A 185 7.71 -0.97 -20.07
N SER A 186 8.99 -1.35 -19.93
CA SER A 186 9.35 -2.64 -19.30
C SER A 186 9.00 -2.71 -17.81
N LEU A 187 9.09 -1.60 -17.06
CA LEU A 187 8.65 -1.54 -15.67
C LEU A 187 7.12 -1.70 -15.56
N LYS A 188 6.35 -1.09 -16.46
CA LYS A 188 4.88 -1.24 -16.51
C LYS A 188 4.43 -2.66 -16.87
N ILE A 189 5.08 -3.27 -17.87
CA ILE A 189 4.77 -4.63 -18.32
C ILE A 189 5.04 -5.63 -17.20
N SER A 190 6.18 -5.50 -16.51
CA SER A 190 6.51 -6.33 -15.36
C SER A 190 5.44 -6.24 -14.26
N GLN A 191 4.96 -5.02 -13.94
CA GLN A 191 3.89 -4.84 -12.95
C GLN A 191 2.55 -5.49 -13.34
N LEU A 192 2.19 -5.46 -14.63
CA LEU A 192 0.93 -6.02 -15.15
C LEU A 192 0.92 -7.55 -15.22
N GLU A 193 2.04 -8.19 -15.59
CA GLU A 193 2.14 -9.65 -15.64
C GLU A 193 2.12 -10.28 -14.24
N ILE A 194 2.76 -9.65 -13.26
CA ILE A 194 2.82 -10.15 -11.87
C ILE A 194 1.43 -10.13 -11.22
N ASP A 195 0.62 -9.10 -11.46
CA ASP A 195 -0.71 -8.99 -10.84
C ASP A 195 -1.67 -10.06 -11.39
N GLN A 196 -1.62 -10.35 -12.70
CA GLN A 196 -2.42 -11.40 -13.33
C GLN A 196 -2.03 -12.81 -12.90
N ASP A 197 -0.73 -13.12 -12.81
CA ASP A 197 -0.28 -14.44 -12.37
C ASP A 197 -0.54 -14.69 -10.88
N SER A 198 -0.41 -13.65 -10.06
CA SER A 198 -0.75 -13.74 -8.64
C SER A 198 -2.26 -13.99 -8.44
N GLN A 199 -3.12 -13.27 -9.17
CA GLN A 199 -4.57 -13.43 -9.09
C GLN A 199 -5.03 -14.79 -9.62
N ARG A 200 -4.44 -15.27 -10.73
CA ARG A 200 -4.73 -16.60 -11.30
C ARG A 200 -4.37 -17.74 -10.35
N ASN A 201 -3.20 -17.68 -9.72
CA ASN A 201 -2.75 -18.71 -8.79
C ASN A 201 -3.55 -18.71 -7.47
N ILE A 202 -3.95 -17.53 -6.97
CA ILE A 202 -4.85 -17.41 -5.81
C ILE A 202 -6.24 -17.97 -6.12
N ALA A 203 -6.80 -17.66 -7.30
CA ALA A 203 -8.10 -18.17 -7.72
C ALA A 203 -8.11 -19.70 -7.84
N LEU A 204 -7.07 -20.30 -8.42
CA LEU A 204 -6.92 -21.75 -8.52
C LEU A 204 -6.81 -22.42 -7.13
N ALA A 205 -6.08 -21.82 -6.19
CA ALA A 205 -5.96 -22.33 -4.83
C ALA A 205 -7.31 -22.33 -4.08
N ILE A 206 -8.12 -21.28 -4.24
CA ILE A 206 -9.46 -21.17 -3.65
C ILE A 206 -10.41 -22.22 -4.24
N CYS A 207 -10.37 -22.43 -5.56
CA CYS A 207 -11.17 -23.46 -6.24
C CYS A 207 -10.81 -24.88 -5.76
N LEU A 208 -9.53 -25.18 -5.55
CA LEU A 208 -9.08 -26.49 -5.07
C LEU A 208 -9.53 -26.74 -3.62
N ALA A 209 -9.42 -25.72 -2.76
CA ALA A 209 -9.88 -25.79 -1.37
C ALA A 209 -11.40 -26.01 -1.25
N SER A 210 -12.20 -25.37 -2.10
CA SER A 210 -13.66 -25.53 -2.09
C SER A 210 -14.10 -26.93 -2.55
N ILE A 211 -13.45 -27.49 -3.58
CA ILE A 211 -13.72 -28.86 -4.05
C ILE A 211 -13.42 -29.88 -2.95
N ILE A 212 -12.28 -29.75 -2.26
CA ILE A 212 -11.90 -30.66 -1.17
C ILE A 212 -12.93 -30.59 -0.03
N THR A 213 -13.39 -29.39 0.31
CA THR A 213 -14.40 -29.18 1.37
C THR A 213 -15.73 -29.83 1.02
N ILE A 214 -16.17 -29.73 -0.25
CA ILE A 214 -17.41 -30.35 -0.73
C ILE A 214 -17.31 -31.89 -0.67
N VAL A 215 -16.19 -32.46 -1.13
CA VAL A 215 -15.97 -33.92 -1.11
C VAL A 215 -16.03 -34.46 0.33
N ILE A 216 -15.42 -33.76 1.28
CA ILE A 216 -15.44 -34.14 2.70
C ILE A 216 -16.85 -34.02 3.29
N ALA A 217 -17.58 -32.94 2.98
CA ALA A 217 -18.95 -32.74 3.44
C ALA A 217 -19.89 -33.85 2.94
N VAL A 218 -19.79 -34.21 1.66
CA VAL A 218 -20.57 -35.31 1.05
C VAL A 218 -20.23 -36.64 1.71
N PHE A 219 -18.95 -36.90 1.99
CA PHE A 219 -18.52 -38.13 2.66
C PHE A 219 -19.06 -38.24 4.09
N LEU A 220 -19.01 -37.15 4.88
CA LEU A 220 -19.56 -37.10 6.24
C LEU A 220 -21.07 -37.31 6.24
N LEU A 221 -21.77 -36.70 5.27
CA LEU A 221 -23.22 -36.82 5.13
C LEU A 221 -23.61 -38.25 4.73
N MET A 222 -22.87 -38.87 3.82
CA MET A 222 -23.06 -40.27 3.41
C MET A 222 -22.78 -41.26 4.56
N SER A 223 -21.73 -41.00 5.36
CA SER A 223 -21.41 -41.79 6.56
C SER A 223 -22.51 -41.71 7.63
N ARG A 224 -23.10 -40.52 7.82
CA ARG A 224 -24.24 -40.31 8.72
C ARG A 224 -25.53 -40.99 8.23
N LEU A 225 -25.78 -40.99 6.92
CA LEU A 225 -26.91 -41.71 6.33
C LEU A 225 -26.79 -43.22 6.53
N LEU A 226 -25.62 -43.82 6.28
CA LEU A 226 -25.39 -45.26 6.43
C LEU A 226 -25.55 -45.76 7.87
N THR A 227 -25.20 -44.93 8.86
CA THR A 227 -25.38 -45.26 10.28
C THR A 227 -26.85 -45.22 10.70
N VAL A 228 -27.63 -44.28 10.18
CA VAL A 228 -29.08 -44.17 10.46
C VAL A 228 -29.88 -45.30 9.77
N TYR A 229 -29.51 -45.70 8.56
CA TYR A 229 -30.19 -46.80 7.85
C TYR A 229 -29.92 -48.18 8.47
N ARG A 230 -28.74 -48.44 9.05
CA ARG A 230 -28.44 -49.71 9.74
C ARG A 230 -29.18 -49.89 11.06
N GLY A 231 -29.48 -48.80 11.79
CA GLY A 231 -30.27 -48.86 13.02
C GLY A 231 -31.74 -49.29 12.81
N LYS A 232 -32.29 -49.03 11.62
CA LYS A 232 -33.65 -49.46 11.24
C LYS A 232 -33.73 -50.92 10.77
N LEU A 233 -32.61 -51.55 10.42
CA LEU A 233 -32.57 -52.98 10.03
C LEU A 233 -32.47 -53.93 11.25
N GLU A 234 -31.87 -53.50 12.36
CA GLU A 234 -31.81 -54.31 13.60
C GLU A 234 -33.16 -54.40 14.34
N SER A 235 -34.05 -53.42 14.16
CA SER A 235 -35.38 -53.38 14.78
C SER A 235 -36.46 -54.15 14.00
N ALA A 236 -36.20 -54.49 12.72
CA ALA A 236 -37.09 -55.34 11.91
C ALA A 236 -36.82 -56.85 12.08
N ALA A 237 -35.74 -57.24 12.76
CA ALA A 237 -35.36 -58.65 12.96
C ALA A 237 -35.82 -59.27 14.30
N ARG A 238 -36.54 -58.52 15.16
CA ARG A 238 -37.02 -58.99 16.49
C ARG A 238 -38.55 -59.06 16.63
N THR A 239 -39.26 -59.29 15.54
CA THR A 239 -40.72 -59.53 15.58
C THR A 239 -41.11 -60.71 14.69
N LYS A 240 -40.56 -61.90 14.96
CA LYS A 240 -41.15 -63.14 14.44
C LYS A 240 -40.78 -64.33 15.34
N ASN A 241 -41.57 -64.54 16.38
CA ASN A 241 -42.05 -65.84 16.88
C ASN A 241 -42.74 -65.63 18.23
N LEU A 242 -44.05 -65.35 18.15
CA LEU A 242 -45.03 -65.76 19.14
C LEU A 242 -45.64 -67.06 18.63
N ASP A 243 -45.75 -68.10 19.47
CA ASP A 243 -47.02 -68.81 19.71
C ASP A 243 -46.88 -69.88 20.83
N PRO A 244 -47.99 -70.45 21.39
CA PRO A 244 -48.33 -70.23 22.80
C PRO A 244 -48.67 -71.51 23.60
N ASN A 245 -49.15 -71.32 24.83
CA ASN A 245 -50.08 -72.18 25.61
C ASN A 245 -49.48 -73.11 26.72
N PRO A 246 -50.28 -73.58 27.72
CA PRO A 246 -50.25 -73.03 29.08
C PRO A 246 -50.30 -74.08 30.23
N ALA A 247 -50.41 -73.57 31.47
CA ALA A 247 -51.09 -74.16 32.63
C ALA A 247 -50.42 -75.26 33.48
N ARG A 248 -50.07 -74.91 34.73
CA ARG A 248 -50.64 -75.38 36.03
C ARG A 248 -49.69 -74.95 37.17
N ALA A 249 -50.06 -73.98 38.01
CA ALA A 249 -50.91 -74.06 39.21
C ALA A 249 -50.15 -74.48 40.50
N ARG A 250 -49.71 -73.44 41.26
CA ARG A 250 -49.79 -73.19 42.74
C ARG A 250 -49.29 -74.27 43.75
N PRO A 251 -49.03 -73.94 45.04
CA PRO A 251 -49.27 -72.68 45.77
C PRO A 251 -48.09 -72.14 46.64
N VAL A 252 -48.32 -70.90 47.09
CA VAL A 252 -47.64 -70.12 48.14
C VAL A 252 -48.07 -70.60 49.54
N PRO A 253 -47.27 -70.35 50.59
CA PRO A 253 -47.85 -69.91 51.88
C PRO A 253 -47.36 -68.52 52.32
N GLN A 254 -48.28 -67.77 52.95
CA GLN A 254 -48.13 -66.42 53.52
C GLN A 254 -47.79 -66.47 55.03
N GLU A 255 -46.96 -65.50 55.48
CA GLU A 255 -47.06 -64.65 56.71
C GLU A 255 -46.99 -65.25 58.16
N PRO A 256 -46.77 -64.45 59.25
CA PRO A 256 -45.83 -63.33 59.52
C PRO A 256 -45.13 -63.48 60.93
N PRO A 257 -44.89 -62.41 61.73
CA PRO A 257 -43.60 -61.77 62.02
C PRO A 257 -42.97 -62.13 63.38
N THR A 258 -41.65 -61.98 63.53
CA THR A 258 -41.03 -61.74 64.84
C THR A 258 -39.82 -60.83 64.68
N ALA A 259 -39.83 -59.75 65.47
CA ALA A 259 -38.70 -58.86 65.62
C ALA A 259 -37.57 -59.58 66.35
N GLU A 260 -36.33 -59.37 65.91
CA GLU A 260 -35.19 -59.08 66.79
C GLU A 260 -34.01 -58.54 65.98
N PRO A 261 -33.22 -57.61 66.55
CA PRO A 261 -32.25 -56.81 65.84
C PRO A 261 -30.97 -57.61 65.69
N SER A 262 -30.42 -57.74 64.48
CA SER A 262 -29.08 -58.29 64.35
C SER A 262 -28.30 -57.67 63.22
N VAL A 263 -27.33 -56.88 63.67
CA VAL A 263 -25.96 -56.83 63.15
C VAL A 263 -25.83 -56.12 61.80
N ILE A 264 -25.40 -54.86 61.89
CA ILE A 264 -24.51 -54.25 60.90
C ILE A 264 -23.32 -55.20 60.74
N VAL A 265 -23.42 -56.13 59.79
CA VAL A 265 -22.25 -56.83 59.27
C VAL A 265 -21.52 -55.75 58.48
N SER A 266 -20.54 -55.15 59.13
CA SER A 266 -19.42 -54.50 58.45
C SER A 266 -19.00 -55.44 57.32
N HIS A 267 -19.30 -55.06 56.07
CA HIS A 267 -18.71 -55.71 54.90
C HIS A 267 -17.37 -55.01 54.68
N PRO A 268 -16.25 -55.52 55.24
CA PRO A 268 -14.93 -54.97 54.95
C PRO A 268 -14.70 -54.91 53.44
N GLU A 269 -15.27 -55.84 52.66
CA GLU A 269 -15.19 -55.85 51.20
C GLU A 269 -15.85 -54.62 50.53
N ILE A 270 -17.03 -54.16 50.97
CA ILE A 270 -17.69 -52.98 50.39
C ILE A 270 -16.92 -51.71 50.75
N VAL A 271 -16.49 -51.60 52.00
CA VAL A 271 -15.69 -50.46 52.49
C VAL A 271 -14.34 -50.43 51.76
N GLN A 272 -13.65 -51.56 51.63
CA GLN A 272 -12.38 -51.69 50.93
C GLN A 272 -12.51 -51.44 49.42
N GLN A 273 -13.62 -51.87 48.80
CA GLN A 273 -13.92 -51.57 47.40
C GLN A 273 -14.22 -50.08 47.20
N LEU A 274 -14.93 -49.42 48.11
CA LEU A 274 -15.13 -47.97 48.12
C LEU A 274 -13.82 -47.21 48.32
N TYR A 275 -12.96 -47.63 49.25
CA TYR A 275 -11.62 -47.06 49.45
C TYR A 275 -10.74 -47.21 48.21
N SER A 276 -10.74 -48.38 47.57
CA SER A 276 -9.96 -48.61 46.35
C SER A 276 -10.42 -47.72 45.18
N LYS A 277 -11.74 -47.56 44.99
CA LYS A 277 -12.32 -46.65 43.99
C LYS A 277 -12.01 -45.20 44.32
N MET A 278 -12.13 -44.80 45.58
CA MET A 278 -11.84 -43.44 46.03
C MET A 278 -10.37 -43.08 45.83
N ASN A 279 -9.44 -43.98 46.17
CA ASN A 279 -8.01 -43.79 45.92
C ASN A 279 -7.69 -43.74 44.42
N GLY A 280 -8.35 -44.58 43.60
CA GLY A 280 -8.26 -44.50 42.15
C GLY A 280 -8.73 -43.15 41.59
N SER A 281 -9.85 -42.62 42.09
CA SER A 281 -10.37 -41.30 41.72
C SER A 281 -9.45 -40.17 42.17
N ILE A 282 -8.92 -40.20 43.39
CA ILE A 282 -7.95 -39.20 43.89
C ILE A 282 -6.68 -39.18 43.03
N LYS A 283 -6.18 -40.36 42.64
CA LYS A 283 -5.03 -40.48 41.73
C LYS A 283 -5.33 -39.89 40.34
N LEU A 284 -6.52 -40.15 39.81
CA LEU A 284 -6.94 -39.58 38.53
C LEU A 284 -7.05 -38.05 38.62
N VAL A 285 -7.70 -37.52 39.67
CA VAL A 285 -7.83 -36.07 39.89
C VAL A 285 -6.46 -35.42 40.03
N SER A 286 -5.55 -36.00 40.81
CA SER A 286 -4.17 -35.52 40.95
C SER A 286 -3.43 -35.46 39.61
N THR A 287 -3.54 -36.52 38.80
CA THR A 287 -2.88 -36.60 37.50
C THR A 287 -3.40 -35.51 36.55
N VAL A 288 -4.73 -35.37 36.46
CA VAL A 288 -5.37 -34.32 35.66
C VAL A 288 -5.01 -32.92 36.16
N ASN A 289 -4.91 -32.73 37.49
CA ASN A 289 -4.59 -31.44 38.08
C ASN A 289 -3.15 -30.99 37.73
N ILE A 290 -2.18 -31.90 37.77
CA ILE A 290 -0.79 -31.63 37.38
C ILE A 290 -0.73 -31.24 35.89
N GLU A 291 -1.39 -32.01 35.02
CA GLU A 291 -1.45 -31.72 33.58
C GLU A 291 -2.10 -30.36 33.28
N LEU A 292 -3.17 -30.01 34.00
CA LEU A 292 -3.81 -28.70 33.87
C LEU A 292 -2.94 -27.55 34.39
N MET A 293 -2.17 -27.75 35.46
CA MET A 293 -1.21 -26.75 35.95
C MET A 293 -0.11 -26.50 34.93
N GLU A 294 0.44 -27.56 34.32
CA GLU A 294 1.46 -27.46 33.26
C GLU A 294 0.89 -26.72 32.04
N LEU A 295 -0.31 -27.09 31.58
CA LEU A 295 -1.01 -26.42 30.48
C LEU A 295 -1.26 -24.93 30.78
N ASN A 296 -1.67 -24.60 32.02
CA ASN A 296 -1.90 -23.21 32.42
C ASN A 296 -0.61 -22.40 32.50
N GLN A 297 0.50 -23.00 32.94
CA GLN A 297 1.81 -22.34 32.91
C GLN A 297 2.27 -22.07 31.47
N GLU A 298 2.04 -23.02 30.56
CA GLU A 298 2.32 -22.82 29.14
C GLU A 298 1.46 -21.69 28.55
N GLN A 299 0.14 -21.71 28.81
CA GLN A 299 -0.78 -20.65 28.39
C GLN A 299 -0.38 -19.27 28.96
N LYS A 300 0.09 -19.21 30.21
CA LYS A 300 0.59 -17.98 30.83
C LYS A 300 1.81 -17.45 30.08
N SER A 301 2.75 -18.34 29.75
CA SER A 301 3.96 -17.99 28.99
C SER A 301 3.64 -17.45 27.61
N LEU A 302 2.72 -18.10 26.88
CA LEU A 302 2.25 -17.64 25.57
C LEU A 302 1.55 -16.28 25.66
N THR A 303 0.65 -16.10 26.63
CA THR A 303 -0.06 -14.83 26.88
C THR A 303 0.92 -13.69 27.16
N LYS A 304 1.95 -13.95 27.99
CA LYS A 304 3.00 -12.96 28.30
C LYS A 304 3.79 -12.55 27.05
N LYS A 305 4.19 -13.51 26.20
CA LYS A 305 4.89 -13.21 24.94
C LYS A 305 4.05 -12.32 24.01
N VAL A 306 2.74 -12.55 23.94
CA VAL A 306 1.84 -11.68 23.16
C VAL A 306 1.80 -10.27 23.76
N LEU A 307 1.62 -10.15 25.07
CA LEU A 307 1.61 -8.86 25.78
C LEU A 307 2.93 -8.09 25.63
N GLU A 308 4.07 -8.79 25.59
CA GLU A 308 5.39 -8.17 25.35
C GLU A 308 5.56 -7.67 23.90
N GLY A 309 4.90 -8.31 22.93
CA GLY A 309 4.96 -7.92 21.51
C GLY A 309 4.00 -6.78 21.13
N LEU A 310 2.85 -6.66 21.80
CA LEU A 310 1.83 -5.66 21.50
C LEU A 310 2.34 -4.20 21.48
N PRO A 311 3.20 -3.74 22.40
CA PRO A 311 3.74 -2.38 22.36
C PRO A 311 4.57 -2.09 21.10
N GLN A 312 5.29 -3.08 20.58
CA GLN A 312 6.07 -2.92 19.35
C GLN A 312 5.15 -2.81 18.14
N LEU A 313 4.11 -3.66 18.10
CA LEU A 313 3.10 -3.59 17.05
C LEU A 313 2.32 -2.26 17.09
N LYS A 314 1.97 -1.77 18.29
CA LYS A 314 1.32 -0.46 18.48
C LYS A 314 2.16 0.68 17.93
N ARG A 315 3.47 0.69 18.24
CA ARG A 315 4.42 1.69 17.71
C ARG A 315 4.50 1.63 16.19
N ALA A 316 4.74 0.45 15.62
CA ALA A 316 4.82 0.29 14.16
C ALA A 316 3.55 0.76 13.45
N LEU A 317 2.38 0.49 14.04
CA LEU A 317 1.10 0.94 13.50
C LEU A 317 0.89 2.45 13.65
N THR A 318 1.30 3.03 14.79
CA THR A 318 1.26 4.49 15.01
C THR A 318 2.17 5.22 14.02
N ASP A 319 3.38 4.70 13.79
CA ASP A 319 4.33 5.24 12.81
C ASP A 319 3.73 5.16 11.39
N ALA A 320 3.12 4.03 11.04
CA ALA A 320 2.42 3.86 9.77
C ALA A 320 1.26 4.86 9.61
N THR A 321 0.44 5.06 10.64
CA THR A 321 -0.63 6.08 10.65
C THR A 321 -0.05 7.48 10.44
N SER A 322 1.03 7.83 11.13
CA SER A 322 1.70 9.13 10.94
C SER A 322 2.19 9.31 9.50
N GLN A 323 2.76 8.28 8.89
CA GLN A 323 3.22 8.32 7.51
C GLN A 323 2.06 8.47 6.50
N VAL A 324 0.93 7.79 6.73
CA VAL A 324 -0.29 7.95 5.93
C VAL A 324 -0.84 9.38 6.05
N THR A 325 -0.85 9.96 7.26
CA THR A 325 -1.28 11.36 7.48
C THR A 325 -0.39 12.36 6.73
N LEU A 326 0.94 12.20 6.79
CA LEU A 326 1.87 13.04 6.03
C LEU A 326 1.62 12.92 4.52
N THR A 327 1.35 11.70 4.05
CA THR A 327 1.03 11.42 2.64
C THR A 327 -0.27 12.11 2.22
N HIS A 328 -1.28 12.15 3.09
CA HIS A 328 -2.54 12.84 2.87
C HIS A 328 -2.34 14.36 2.75
N GLU A 329 -1.57 14.97 3.65
CA GLU A 329 -1.25 16.40 3.62
C GLU A 329 -0.45 16.78 2.36
N PHE A 330 0.49 15.92 1.96
CA PHE A 330 1.23 16.09 0.71
C PHE A 330 0.29 16.07 -0.51
N GLY A 331 -0.65 15.13 -0.58
CA GLY A 331 -1.66 15.09 -1.64
C GLY A 331 -2.53 16.35 -1.70
N ALA A 332 -2.94 16.88 -0.55
CA ALA A 332 -3.68 18.15 -0.48
C ALA A 332 -2.85 19.34 -0.97
N THR A 333 -1.57 19.38 -0.62
CA THR A 333 -0.62 20.41 -1.08
C THR A 333 -0.45 20.36 -2.60
N VAL A 334 -0.28 19.17 -3.17
CA VAL A 334 -0.17 18.96 -4.62
C VAL A 334 -1.43 19.46 -5.35
N SER A 335 -2.62 19.14 -4.85
CA SER A 335 -3.87 19.68 -5.41
C SER A 335 -3.94 21.20 -5.33
N GLY A 336 -3.51 21.80 -4.21
CA GLY A 336 -3.44 23.25 -4.06
C GLY A 336 -2.49 23.92 -5.06
N VAL A 337 -1.31 23.34 -5.29
CA VAL A 337 -0.34 23.83 -6.29
C VAL A 337 -0.86 23.65 -7.72
N ALA A 338 -1.55 22.55 -8.01
CA ALA A 338 -2.17 22.33 -9.31
C ALA A 338 -3.23 23.40 -9.60
N GLY A 339 -4.07 23.72 -8.60
CA GLY A 339 -5.10 24.77 -8.72
C GLY A 339 -4.52 26.17 -8.94
N SER A 340 -3.45 26.55 -8.23
CA SER A 340 -2.79 27.86 -8.46
C SER A 340 -2.05 27.94 -9.81
N SER A 341 -1.54 26.80 -10.28
CA SER A 341 -0.92 26.69 -11.61
C SER A 341 -1.95 26.88 -12.73
N ASP A 342 -3.16 26.32 -12.59
CA ASP A 342 -4.25 26.49 -13.56
C ASP A 342 -4.69 27.96 -13.68
N ALA A 343 -4.80 28.67 -12.55
CA ALA A 343 -5.06 30.11 -12.54
C ALA A 343 -3.96 30.91 -13.27
N SER A 344 -2.69 30.58 -13.00
CA SER A 344 -1.55 31.24 -13.64
C SER A 344 -1.51 31.00 -15.16
N LEU A 345 -1.86 29.80 -15.63
CA LEU A 345 -1.94 29.51 -17.07
C LEU A 345 -3.06 30.30 -17.75
N THR A 346 -4.20 30.46 -17.06
CA THR A 346 -5.32 31.27 -17.56
C THR A 346 -4.89 32.74 -17.76
N ASP A 347 -4.12 33.29 -16.82
CA ASP A 347 -3.55 34.64 -16.94
C ASP A 347 -2.58 34.75 -18.13
N ILE A 348 -1.72 33.75 -18.33
CA ILE A 348 -0.78 33.72 -19.46
C ILE A 348 -1.53 33.64 -20.80
N GLN A 349 -2.58 32.80 -20.89
CA GLN A 349 -3.43 32.71 -22.08
C GLN A 349 -4.07 34.06 -22.41
N SER A 350 -4.60 34.78 -21.40
CA SER A 350 -5.15 36.12 -21.57
C SER A 350 -4.11 37.11 -22.09
N LEU A 351 -2.89 37.08 -21.55
CA LEU A 351 -1.79 37.94 -22.00
C LEU A 351 -1.40 37.65 -23.46
N LEU A 352 -1.30 36.38 -23.86
CA LEU A 352 -1.00 36.00 -25.24
C LEU A 352 -2.11 36.39 -26.21
N ALA A 353 -3.38 36.33 -25.78
CA ALA A 353 -4.49 36.85 -26.56
C ALA A 353 -4.36 38.36 -26.79
N GLN A 354 -3.98 39.13 -25.76
CA GLN A 354 -3.71 40.57 -25.88
C GLN A 354 -2.53 40.85 -26.82
N ILE A 355 -1.41 40.12 -26.70
CA ILE A 355 -0.25 40.24 -27.60
C ILE A 355 -0.66 39.99 -29.05
N THR A 356 -1.51 39.00 -29.29
CA THR A 356 -2.00 38.67 -30.63
C THR A 356 -2.89 39.77 -31.20
N ASP A 357 -3.72 40.40 -30.37
CA ASP A 357 -4.54 41.56 -30.76
C ASP A 357 -3.67 42.80 -31.05
N ASP A 358 -2.66 43.07 -30.22
CA ASP A 358 -1.72 44.17 -30.43
C ASP A 358 -0.87 43.98 -31.69
N ALA A 359 -0.46 42.75 -32.00
CA ALA A 359 0.19 42.41 -33.26
C ALA A 359 -0.70 42.75 -34.47
N ARG A 360 -2.01 42.49 -34.41
CA ARG A 360 -2.96 42.86 -35.48
C ARG A 360 -3.09 44.37 -35.65
N LYS A 361 -3.13 45.13 -34.54
CA LYS A 361 -3.14 46.60 -34.59
C LYS A 361 -1.86 47.15 -35.22
N MET A 362 -0.71 46.56 -34.87
CA MET A 362 0.59 46.93 -35.43
C MET A 362 0.67 46.63 -36.93
N ASP A 363 0.10 45.51 -37.39
CA ASP A 363 0.05 45.18 -38.82
C ASP A 363 -0.79 46.20 -39.60
N ALA A 364 -1.96 46.59 -39.08
CA ALA A 364 -2.81 47.62 -39.67
C ALA A 364 -2.09 48.99 -39.75
N LEU A 365 -1.37 49.37 -38.70
CA LEU A 365 -0.56 50.59 -38.69
C LEU A 365 0.59 50.51 -39.71
N THR A 366 1.29 49.38 -39.77
CA THR A 366 2.38 49.15 -40.71
C THR A 366 1.89 49.21 -42.15
N SER A 367 0.71 48.66 -42.45
CA SER A 367 0.04 48.80 -43.75
C SER A 367 -0.28 50.26 -44.11
N THR A 368 -0.62 51.08 -43.12
CA THR A 368 -0.88 52.51 -43.34
C THR A 368 0.41 53.26 -43.67
N ILE A 369 1.52 52.97 -42.96
CA ILE A 369 2.83 53.58 -43.22
C ILE A 369 3.35 53.18 -44.61
N ASP A 370 3.16 51.92 -45.01
CA ASP A 370 3.54 51.39 -46.33
C ASP A 370 2.79 52.15 -47.44
N ALA A 371 1.47 52.36 -47.27
CA ALA A 371 0.66 53.14 -48.19
C ALA A 371 1.11 54.61 -48.30
N ILE A 372 1.43 55.25 -47.17
CA ILE A 372 1.97 56.63 -47.14
C ILE A 372 3.32 56.70 -47.87
N SER A 373 4.18 55.71 -47.65
CA SER A 373 5.52 55.65 -48.27
C SER A 373 5.43 55.48 -49.78
N LEU A 374 4.53 54.61 -50.27
CA LEU A 374 4.24 54.46 -51.70
C LEU A 374 3.70 55.76 -52.31
N GLN A 375 2.82 56.46 -51.60
CA GLN A 375 2.29 57.74 -52.04
C GLN A 375 3.38 58.83 -52.10
N SER A 376 4.30 58.85 -51.14
CA SER A 376 5.47 59.75 -51.15
C SER A 376 6.44 59.43 -52.29
N ASP A 377 6.69 58.15 -52.60
CA ASP A 377 7.52 57.73 -53.76
C ASP A 377 6.89 58.21 -55.08
N MET A 378 5.56 58.06 -55.23
CA MET A 378 4.81 58.57 -56.39
C MET A 378 4.87 60.10 -56.51
N LEU A 379 4.68 60.83 -55.40
CA LEU A 379 4.76 62.30 -55.38
C LEU A 379 6.18 62.78 -55.74
N ALA A 380 7.21 62.14 -55.18
CA ALA A 380 8.60 62.44 -55.46
C ALA A 380 8.95 62.16 -56.93
N PHE A 381 8.47 61.05 -57.49
CA PHE A 381 8.63 60.75 -58.91
C PHE A 381 8.01 61.81 -59.82
N ASN A 382 6.80 62.25 -59.51
CA ASN A 382 6.13 63.33 -60.26
C ASN A 382 6.91 64.65 -60.14
N ALA A 383 7.49 64.95 -58.97
CA ALA A 383 8.33 66.12 -58.78
C ALA A 383 9.64 66.04 -59.58
N THR A 384 10.28 64.85 -59.66
CA THR A 384 11.45 64.63 -60.51
C THR A 384 11.12 64.87 -61.98
N LEU A 385 9.95 64.41 -62.45
CA LEU A 385 9.49 64.63 -63.82
C LEU A 385 9.28 66.12 -64.13
N GLU A 386 8.59 66.85 -63.26
CA GLU A 386 8.35 68.29 -63.48
C GLU A 386 9.63 69.12 -63.36
N ALA A 387 10.56 68.71 -62.47
CA ALA A 387 11.90 69.30 -62.39
C ALA A 387 12.70 69.10 -63.68
N ALA A 388 12.65 67.91 -64.29
CA ALA A 388 13.29 67.66 -65.59
C ALA A 388 12.68 68.53 -66.70
N LYS A 389 11.36 68.73 -66.66
CA LYS A 389 10.62 69.56 -67.63
C LYS A 389 10.93 71.06 -67.51
N ALA A 390 11.30 71.53 -66.31
CA ALA A 390 11.75 72.90 -66.05
C ALA A 390 13.20 73.19 -66.51
N GLY A 391 13.94 72.18 -66.97
CA GLY A 391 15.32 72.34 -67.44
C GLY A 391 16.28 72.81 -66.35
N GLU A 392 17.12 73.80 -66.64
CA GLU A 392 18.13 74.30 -65.69
C GLU A 392 17.52 74.89 -64.40
N PHE A 393 16.32 75.48 -64.48
CA PHE A 393 15.63 76.03 -63.31
C PHE A 393 15.13 74.95 -62.33
N GLY A 394 15.03 73.69 -62.78
CA GLY A 394 14.56 72.56 -61.98
C GLY A 394 15.67 71.78 -61.26
N LEU A 395 16.95 72.10 -61.47
CA LEU A 395 18.08 71.31 -60.96
C LEU A 395 18.04 71.10 -59.44
N ALA A 396 17.81 72.16 -58.67
CA ALA A 396 17.74 72.06 -57.21
C ALA A 396 16.52 71.24 -56.73
N PHE A 397 15.37 71.39 -57.41
CA PHE A 397 14.16 70.62 -57.12
C PHE A 397 14.32 69.13 -57.46
N SER A 398 15.06 68.80 -58.53
CA SER A 398 15.34 67.43 -58.94
C SER A 398 16.14 66.67 -57.88
N VAL A 399 17.12 67.33 -57.24
CA VAL A 399 17.91 66.76 -56.15
C VAL A 399 17.02 66.47 -54.94
N ILE A 400 16.19 67.43 -54.53
CA ILE A 400 15.27 67.24 -53.40
C ILE A 400 14.28 66.11 -53.68
N ALA A 401 13.69 66.08 -54.88
CA ALA A 401 12.75 65.03 -55.29
C ALA A 401 13.40 63.64 -55.25
N SER A 402 14.66 63.52 -55.70
CA SER A 402 15.40 62.26 -55.64
C SER A 402 15.67 61.80 -54.21
N GLU A 403 16.01 62.73 -53.30
CA GLU A 403 16.24 62.40 -51.89
C GLU A 403 14.96 61.98 -51.16
N VAL A 404 13.84 62.67 -51.42
CA VAL A 404 12.51 62.28 -50.90
C VAL A 404 12.12 60.90 -51.41
N ARG A 405 12.41 60.62 -52.69
CA ARG A 405 12.14 59.32 -53.30
C ARG A 405 12.95 58.21 -52.63
N LEU A 406 14.24 58.43 -52.43
CA LEU A 406 15.11 57.47 -51.73
C LEU A 406 14.64 57.21 -50.29
N LEU A 407 14.19 58.26 -49.58
CA LEU A 407 13.65 58.14 -48.23
C LEU A 407 12.36 57.32 -48.21
N ALA A 408 11.45 57.54 -49.17
CA ALA A 408 10.22 56.78 -49.32
C ALA A 408 10.50 55.29 -49.58
N GLN A 409 11.45 54.97 -50.46
CA GLN A 409 11.86 53.58 -50.74
C GLN A 409 12.48 52.91 -49.52
N LYS A 410 13.32 53.62 -48.75
CA LYS A 410 13.85 53.12 -47.48
C LYS A 410 12.72 52.82 -46.48
N CYS A 411 11.69 53.66 -46.45
CA CYS A 411 10.53 53.45 -45.58
C CYS A 411 9.73 52.20 -45.97
N ILE A 412 9.55 51.93 -47.27
CA ILE A 412 8.89 50.70 -47.78
C ILE A 412 9.66 49.43 -47.36
N VAL A 413 11.00 49.45 -47.44
CA VAL A 413 11.80 48.29 -46.98
C VAL A 413 11.64 48.10 -45.47
N ALA A 414 11.74 49.18 -44.69
CA ALA A 414 11.58 49.11 -43.24
C ALA A 414 10.18 48.64 -42.80
N THR A 415 9.11 49.01 -43.51
CA THR A 415 7.76 48.52 -43.22
C THR A 415 7.60 47.04 -43.56
N GLN A 416 8.26 46.53 -44.60
CA GLN A 416 8.28 45.10 -44.91
C GLN A 416 8.97 44.29 -43.80
N ASP A 417 10.12 44.77 -43.31
CA ASP A 417 10.84 44.13 -42.21
C ASP A 417 10.02 44.14 -40.91
N LEU A 418 9.36 45.26 -40.60
CA LEU A 418 8.44 45.35 -39.45
C LEU A 418 7.26 44.37 -39.57
N ARG A 419 6.68 44.23 -40.77
CA ARG A 419 5.59 43.30 -41.02
C ARG A 419 6.02 41.84 -40.80
N ALA A 420 7.23 41.48 -41.23
CA ALA A 420 7.79 40.15 -40.98
C ALA A 420 7.94 39.87 -39.48
N LEU A 421 8.47 40.83 -38.71
CA LEU A 421 8.59 40.73 -37.25
C LEU A 421 7.23 40.58 -36.55
N ILE A 422 6.22 41.35 -36.96
CA ILE A 422 4.86 41.25 -36.41
C ILE A 422 4.25 39.87 -36.68
N HIS A 423 4.43 39.34 -37.88
CA HIS A 423 3.97 38.00 -38.24
C HIS A 423 4.66 36.90 -37.41
N ASP A 424 5.97 37.02 -37.18
CA ASP A 424 6.72 36.09 -36.32
C ASP A 424 6.20 36.12 -34.87
N ILE A 425 5.95 37.31 -34.31
CA ILE A 425 5.36 37.46 -32.97
C ILE A 425 3.99 36.77 -32.89
N SER A 426 3.12 36.97 -33.89
CA SER A 426 1.80 36.33 -33.93
C SER A 426 1.90 34.80 -34.03
N HIS A 427 2.77 34.30 -34.91
CA HIS A 427 2.99 32.87 -35.08
C HIS A 427 3.49 32.21 -33.79
N ARG A 428 4.49 32.81 -33.13
CA ARG A 428 5.04 32.32 -31.86
C ARG A 428 4.04 32.38 -30.71
N SER A 429 3.23 33.43 -30.65
CA SER A 429 2.14 33.57 -29.67
C SER A 429 1.13 32.42 -29.81
N ASN A 430 0.70 32.10 -31.03
CA ASN A 430 -0.22 31.00 -31.28
C ASN A 430 0.37 29.64 -30.88
N ALA A 431 1.65 29.39 -31.21
CA ALA A 431 2.33 28.16 -30.79
C ALA A 431 2.42 28.04 -29.26
N HIS A 432 2.63 29.16 -28.55
CA HIS A 432 2.59 29.16 -27.08
C HIS A 432 1.20 28.86 -26.53
N VAL A 433 0.13 29.36 -27.15
CA VAL A 433 -1.24 29.01 -26.74
C VAL A 433 -1.50 27.50 -26.86
N GLU A 434 -1.02 26.86 -27.92
CA GLU A 434 -1.14 25.41 -28.09
C GLU A 434 -0.40 24.64 -26.98
N ASN A 435 0.86 24.99 -26.69
CA ASN A 435 1.63 24.38 -25.60
C ASN A 435 0.97 24.58 -24.22
N LEU A 436 0.34 25.74 -23.99
CA LEU A 436 -0.38 26.02 -22.76
C LEU A 436 -1.63 25.14 -22.62
N ASN A 437 -2.36 24.87 -23.71
CA ASN A 437 -3.50 23.95 -23.69
C ASN A 437 -3.08 22.52 -23.33
N GLU A 438 -1.95 22.04 -23.84
CA GLU A 438 -1.40 20.74 -23.46
C GLU A 438 -0.99 20.71 -21.98
N THR A 439 -0.38 21.78 -21.49
CA THR A 439 0.00 21.94 -20.09
C THR A 439 -1.23 21.95 -19.19
N GLN A 440 -2.30 22.65 -19.58
CA GLN A 440 -3.56 22.72 -18.84
C GLN A 440 -4.28 21.37 -18.78
N THR A 441 -4.26 20.61 -19.88
CA THR A 441 -4.78 19.23 -19.91
C THR A 441 -4.00 18.33 -18.95
N SER A 442 -2.67 18.47 -18.93
CA SER A 442 -1.80 17.70 -18.03
C SER A 442 -2.04 18.05 -16.55
N LEU A 443 -2.23 19.33 -16.22
CA LEU A 443 -2.58 19.77 -14.87
C LEU A 443 -3.98 19.33 -14.44
N SER A 444 -4.96 19.35 -15.35
CA SER A 444 -6.30 18.83 -15.06
C SER A 444 -6.24 17.35 -14.69
N ARG A 445 -5.46 16.57 -15.43
CA ARG A 445 -5.23 15.15 -15.13
C ARG A 445 -4.47 14.96 -13.82
N LEU A 446 -3.50 15.80 -13.51
CA LEU A 446 -2.81 15.79 -12.22
C LEU A 446 -3.80 16.03 -11.08
N ASN A 447 -4.68 17.02 -11.20
CA ASN A 447 -5.67 17.33 -10.16
C ASN A 447 -6.67 16.18 -9.94
N GLU A 448 -7.11 15.53 -11.02
CA GLU A 448 -7.94 14.32 -10.94
C GLU A 448 -7.22 13.19 -10.19
N LEU A 449 -5.98 12.89 -10.58
CA LEU A 449 -5.15 11.87 -9.92
C LEU A 449 -4.89 12.22 -8.45
N SER A 450 -4.64 13.49 -8.14
CA SER A 450 -4.43 13.97 -6.77
C SER A 450 -5.70 13.79 -5.92
N THR A 451 -6.87 14.04 -6.49
CA THR A 451 -8.15 13.86 -5.78
C THR A 451 -8.41 12.39 -5.48
N GLN A 452 -8.17 11.52 -6.46
CA GLN A 452 -8.26 10.06 -6.28
C GLN A 452 -7.27 9.56 -5.22
N PHE A 453 -6.03 10.06 -5.28
CA PHE A 453 -4.99 9.72 -4.33
C PHE A 453 -5.35 10.12 -2.90
N VAL A 454 -5.79 11.37 -2.68
CA VAL A 454 -6.24 11.84 -1.37
C VAL A 454 -7.37 10.95 -0.84
N THR A 455 -8.36 10.64 -1.67
CA THR A 455 -9.48 9.76 -1.30
C THR A 455 -9.01 8.38 -0.87
N GLN A 456 -8.08 7.78 -1.63
CA GLN A 456 -7.52 6.47 -1.31
C GLN A 456 -6.73 6.52 0.01
N VAL A 457 -5.90 7.54 0.21
CA VAL A 457 -5.12 7.71 1.43
C VAL A 457 -6.02 7.95 2.65
N SER A 458 -7.11 8.71 2.51
CA SER A 458 -8.11 8.87 3.58
C SER A 458 -8.71 7.53 4.00
N SER A 459 -9.08 6.67 3.03
CA SER A 459 -9.60 5.34 3.35
C SER A 459 -8.58 4.44 4.07
N GLN A 460 -7.28 4.58 3.75
CA GLN A 460 -6.22 3.88 4.46
C GLN A 460 -6.04 4.43 5.87
N LEU A 461 -6.18 5.74 6.06
CA LEU A 461 -6.08 6.36 7.37
C LEU A 461 -7.17 5.85 8.31
N ASP A 462 -8.41 5.79 7.83
CA ASP A 462 -9.55 5.23 8.57
C ASP A 462 -9.27 3.77 8.96
N SER A 463 -8.84 2.94 8.00
CA SER A 463 -8.48 1.54 8.27
C SER A 463 -7.36 1.40 9.31
N LYS A 464 -6.37 2.30 9.31
CA LYS A 464 -5.26 2.25 10.28
C LYS A 464 -5.68 2.70 11.67
N GLN A 465 -6.63 3.63 11.77
CA GLN A 465 -7.23 4.02 13.05
C GLN A 465 -8.07 2.87 13.64
N ASP A 466 -8.83 2.16 12.82
CA ASP A 466 -9.56 0.96 13.25
C ASP A 466 -8.61 -0.14 13.74
N GLU A 467 -7.51 -0.40 13.01
CA GLU A 467 -6.48 -1.35 13.45
C GLU A 467 -5.91 -0.97 14.83
N LEU A 468 -5.68 0.32 15.12
CA LEU A 468 -5.21 0.77 16.44
C LEU A 468 -6.24 0.49 17.54
N ALA A 469 -7.52 0.75 17.28
CA ALA A 469 -8.60 0.46 18.22
C ALA A 469 -8.71 -1.05 18.50
N THR A 470 -8.61 -1.90 17.47
CA THR A 470 -8.64 -3.36 17.65
C THR A 470 -7.43 -3.87 18.45
N LEU A 471 -6.26 -3.25 18.29
CA LEU A 471 -5.07 -3.59 19.04
C LEU A 471 -5.23 -3.28 20.54
N GLU A 472 -5.83 -2.14 20.88
CA GLU A 472 -6.14 -1.78 22.27
C GLU A 472 -7.14 -2.74 22.90
N PHE A 473 -8.17 -3.13 22.14
CA PHE A 473 -9.11 -4.15 22.58
C PHE A 473 -8.42 -5.50 22.82
N ALA A 474 -7.56 -5.93 21.89
CA ALA A 474 -6.80 -7.18 22.02
C ALA A 474 -5.90 -7.16 23.27
N GLU A 475 -5.21 -6.05 23.53
CA GLU A 475 -4.38 -5.88 24.74
C GLU A 475 -5.20 -6.09 26.02
N GLN A 476 -6.39 -5.48 26.10
CA GLN A 476 -7.28 -5.67 27.24
C GLN A 476 -7.79 -7.11 27.37
N ALA A 477 -8.11 -7.77 26.26
CA ALA A 477 -8.53 -9.17 26.26
C ALA A 477 -7.43 -10.10 26.78
N TYR A 478 -6.18 -9.92 26.32
CA TYR A 478 -5.05 -10.72 26.80
C TYR A 478 -4.74 -10.48 28.29
N LYS A 479 -4.88 -9.25 28.80
CA LYS A 479 -4.78 -8.98 30.25
C LYS A 479 -5.85 -9.73 31.07
N ARG A 480 -7.08 -9.83 30.56
CA ARG A 480 -8.14 -10.62 31.22
C ARG A 480 -7.84 -12.12 31.19
N ILE A 481 -7.28 -12.62 30.09
CA ILE A 481 -6.85 -14.02 29.98
C ILE A 481 -5.74 -14.32 30.99
N GLU A 482 -4.72 -13.46 31.08
CA GLU A 482 -3.64 -13.59 32.05
C GLU A 482 -4.18 -13.67 33.49
N HIS A 483 -5.10 -12.77 33.85
CA HIS A 483 -5.76 -12.79 35.15
C HIS A 483 -6.57 -14.07 35.41
N SER A 484 -7.27 -14.59 34.39
CA SER A 484 -8.02 -15.84 34.49
C SER A 484 -7.10 -17.05 34.70
N ILE A 485 -5.95 -17.09 34.01
CA ILE A 485 -4.94 -18.15 34.17
C ILE A 485 -4.36 -18.12 35.59
N ASP A 486 -4.07 -16.93 36.14
CA ASP A 486 -3.62 -16.79 37.53
C ASP A 486 -4.64 -17.34 38.53
N LYS A 487 -5.92 -17.06 38.31
CA LYS A 487 -7.00 -17.61 39.13
C LYS A 487 -7.11 -19.14 38.99
N GLN A 488 -6.96 -19.68 37.79
CA GLN A 488 -6.96 -21.13 37.54
C GLN A 488 -5.78 -21.81 38.24
N LEU A 489 -4.57 -21.27 38.12
CA LEU A 489 -3.39 -21.78 38.83
C LEU A 489 -3.57 -21.76 40.35
N GLN A 490 -4.20 -20.72 40.90
CA GLN A 490 -4.52 -20.67 42.33
C GLN A 490 -5.53 -21.75 42.72
N LEU A 491 -6.62 -21.93 41.95
CA LEU A 491 -7.61 -22.98 42.18
C LEU A 491 -6.98 -24.38 42.17
N PHE A 492 -6.06 -24.64 41.24
CA PHE A 492 -5.38 -25.93 41.17
C PHE A 492 -4.45 -26.19 42.37
N LYS A 493 -3.80 -25.13 42.89
CA LYS A 493 -3.04 -25.21 44.15
C LYS A 493 -3.96 -25.52 45.34
N ASP A 494 -5.11 -24.86 45.42
CA ASP A 494 -6.09 -25.10 46.48
C ASP A 494 -6.64 -26.55 46.43
N ILE A 495 -6.88 -27.10 45.24
CA ILE A 495 -7.26 -28.51 45.02
C ILE A 495 -6.17 -29.47 45.52
N ASN A 496 -4.90 -29.21 45.19
CA ASN A 496 -3.78 -30.01 45.68
C ASN A 496 -3.69 -29.97 47.22
N GLY A 497 -3.83 -28.79 47.82
CA GLY A 497 -3.89 -28.62 49.28
C GLY A 497 -5.04 -29.40 49.92
N ALA A 498 -6.25 -29.37 49.35
CA ALA A 498 -7.41 -30.10 49.84
C ALA A 498 -7.24 -31.64 49.73
N LEU A 499 -6.48 -32.11 48.74
CA LEU A 499 -6.16 -33.54 48.56
C LEU A 499 -4.98 -34.02 49.42
N GLY A 500 -4.35 -33.14 50.20
CA GLY A 500 -3.16 -33.47 50.99
C GLY A 500 -1.91 -33.71 50.14
N LEU A 501 -1.93 -33.26 48.88
CA LEU A 501 -0.82 -33.31 47.95
C LEU A 501 -0.11 -31.95 48.04
N GLY A 502 0.95 -31.85 48.83
CA GLY A 502 1.74 -30.61 48.94
C GLY A 502 2.38 -30.18 47.61
N ASP A 503 3.12 -29.06 47.63
CA ASP A 503 3.64 -28.33 46.45
C ASP A 503 4.65 -29.08 45.54
N ALA A 504 4.93 -30.39 45.69
CA ALA A 504 5.89 -31.06 44.81
C ALA A 504 5.79 -32.61 44.70
N THR A 505 5.58 -33.07 43.45
CA THR A 505 6.18 -34.27 42.78
C THR A 505 5.62 -35.68 43.09
N PRO A 506 5.93 -36.67 42.23
CA PRO A 506 4.99 -37.47 41.44
C PRO A 506 4.32 -38.58 42.27
N VAL A 507 3.28 -39.17 41.67
CA VAL A 507 2.47 -40.38 41.95
C VAL A 507 3.00 -41.45 42.96
N GLU A 508 4.27 -41.50 43.34
CA GLU A 508 4.85 -42.44 44.32
C GLU A 508 4.40 -42.23 45.78
N THR A 509 3.98 -41.04 46.17
CA THR A 509 3.51 -40.78 47.55
C THR A 509 2.16 -41.41 47.86
N LEU A 510 1.32 -41.70 46.84
CA LEU A 510 0.02 -42.35 47.03
C LEU A 510 0.13 -43.82 47.46
N THR A 511 1.22 -44.51 47.12
CA THR A 511 1.47 -45.89 47.58
C THR A 511 1.98 -45.97 49.01
N LYS A 512 2.63 -44.92 49.52
CA LYS A 512 3.21 -44.90 50.89
C LYS A 512 2.22 -44.44 51.96
N SER A 513 1.28 -43.56 51.64
CA SER A 513 0.26 -43.11 52.59
C SER A 513 -0.90 -44.10 52.76
N ALA A 514 -1.14 -44.98 51.79
CA ALA A 514 -2.17 -46.03 51.88
C ALA A 514 -1.74 -47.26 52.72
N SER A 515 -0.44 -47.45 52.96
CA SER A 515 0.08 -48.64 53.68
C SER A 515 0.21 -48.47 55.20
N VAL A 516 -0.19 -47.32 55.77
CA VAL A 516 0.05 -47.00 57.20
C VAL A 516 -1.25 -46.97 58.04
N ALA A 517 -2.43 -47.18 57.45
CA ALA A 517 -3.69 -47.22 58.21
C ALA A 517 -4.06 -48.65 58.68
N GLU A 518 -3.23 -49.27 59.53
CA GLU A 518 -3.74 -50.30 60.44
C GLU A 518 -4.52 -49.59 61.56
N LEU A 519 -5.86 -49.65 61.48
CA LEU A 519 -6.76 -49.14 62.52
C LEU A 519 -6.74 -50.10 63.74
N PRO A 520 -6.32 -49.67 64.94
CA PRO A 520 -6.57 -50.45 66.14
C PRO A 520 -8.05 -50.28 66.52
N VAL A 521 -8.80 -51.39 66.49
CA VAL A 521 -10.13 -51.47 67.09
C VAL A 521 -9.98 -51.29 68.60
N ARG A 522 -10.40 -50.14 69.12
CA ARG A 522 -10.57 -49.93 70.56
C ARG A 522 -12.03 -49.64 70.84
N GLU A 523 -12.71 -50.70 71.25
CA GLU A 523 -14.04 -50.68 71.85
C GLU A 523 -13.96 -49.88 73.16
N ASN A 524 -14.62 -48.73 73.22
CA ASN A 524 -14.95 -48.13 74.51
C ASN A 524 -16.30 -47.43 74.44
N SER A 525 -17.24 -48.03 75.15
CA SER A 525 -18.64 -47.68 75.32
C SER A 525 -18.82 -46.54 76.33
N GLN A 526 -19.39 -45.41 75.91
CA GLN A 526 -20.20 -44.50 76.74
C GLN A 526 -20.97 -43.48 75.87
N PRO A 527 -22.25 -43.15 76.18
CA PRO A 527 -23.10 -42.25 75.39
C PRO A 527 -22.87 -40.75 75.72
N PRO A 528 -23.34 -39.80 74.88
CA PRO A 528 -22.90 -38.41 74.90
C PRO A 528 -23.57 -37.58 76.00
N THR A 529 -22.81 -36.66 76.61
CA THR A 529 -23.36 -35.63 77.51
C THR A 529 -23.49 -34.30 76.75
N ALA A 530 -24.70 -33.75 76.71
CA ALA A 530 -25.01 -32.45 76.16
C ALA A 530 -24.58 -31.32 77.12
N LEU A 531 -24.06 -30.21 76.57
CA LEU A 531 -24.05 -28.91 77.26
C LEU A 531 -24.01 -27.74 76.26
N ALA A 532 -25.20 -27.16 76.12
CA ALA A 532 -25.58 -25.74 76.01
C ALA A 532 -24.76 -24.71 75.22
N ALA A 533 -25.53 -23.93 74.46
CA ALA A 533 -25.21 -22.75 73.67
C ALA A 533 -24.68 -21.54 74.46
N ASN A 534 -24.01 -20.63 73.76
CA ASN A 534 -24.41 -19.23 73.82
C ASN A 534 -24.08 -18.42 72.56
N HIS A 535 -24.98 -17.47 72.31
CA HIS A 535 -25.11 -16.58 71.16
C HIS A 535 -24.01 -15.51 71.05
N GLU A 536 -23.77 -15.05 69.82
CA GLU A 536 -23.73 -13.60 69.52
C GLU A 536 -24.05 -13.31 68.04
N LYS A 537 -24.80 -12.23 67.79
CA LYS A 537 -25.32 -11.74 66.51
C LYS A 537 -24.81 -10.30 66.33
N PRO A 538 -24.51 -9.82 65.10
CA PRO A 538 -25.36 -8.77 64.49
C PRO A 538 -25.52 -8.92 62.95
N ALA A 539 -26.73 -8.74 62.36
CA ALA A 539 -27.23 -7.54 61.63
C ALA A 539 -26.38 -7.12 60.40
N ALA A 540 -26.88 -6.73 59.23
CA ALA A 540 -28.16 -6.72 58.52
C ALA A 540 -27.79 -6.46 57.04
N SER A 541 -28.51 -7.05 56.08
CA SER A 541 -28.36 -6.73 54.65
C SER A 541 -29.07 -5.43 54.29
N PRO A 542 -28.63 -4.74 53.23
CA PRO A 542 -29.54 -3.97 52.39
C PRO A 542 -29.63 -4.55 50.98
N SER A 543 -30.87 -4.65 50.53
CA SER A 543 -31.32 -4.86 49.16
C SER A 543 -30.89 -3.71 48.23
N GLY A 544 -30.42 -4.04 47.02
CA GLY A 544 -30.18 -3.07 45.95
C GLY A 544 -30.45 -3.71 44.58
N LYS A 545 -31.37 -3.11 43.84
CA LYS A 545 -32.00 -3.56 42.60
C LYS A 545 -30.99 -3.92 41.49
N THR A 546 -31.24 -5.02 40.81
CA THR A 546 -30.80 -5.29 39.44
C THR A 546 -31.67 -4.48 38.49
N ASP A 547 -31.07 -3.57 37.73
CA ASP A 547 -31.61 -3.15 36.45
C ASP A 547 -30.52 -3.24 35.38
N SER A 548 -30.93 -3.80 34.28
CA SER A 548 -30.19 -4.21 33.10
C SER A 548 -29.71 -3.04 32.26
N ASP A 549 -28.46 -3.09 31.79
CA ASP A 549 -28.08 -2.49 30.51
C ASP A 549 -26.91 -3.28 29.90
N TRP A 550 -27.25 -4.15 28.94
CA TRP A 550 -26.31 -4.73 27.98
C TRP A 550 -26.68 -4.17 26.61
N ALA A 551 -25.99 -3.11 26.21
CA ALA A 551 -25.92 -2.69 24.82
C ALA A 551 -24.54 -2.08 24.56
N LEU A 552 -23.93 -2.58 23.48
CA LEU A 552 -22.68 -2.15 22.84
C LEU A 552 -21.38 -2.56 23.56
N PHE A 553 -20.74 -3.61 23.06
CA PHE A 553 -19.52 -3.52 22.25
C PHE A 553 -19.27 -4.83 21.50
#